data_AF-L7UMG4-F1
#
_entry.id   AF-L7UMG4-F1
#
_cell.length_a   1.000
_cell.length_b   1.000
_cell.length_c   1.000
_cell.angle_alpha   90.00
_cell.angle_beta   90.00
_cell.angle_gamma   90.00
#
_symmetry.space_group_name_H-M   'P 1'
#
loop_
_entity.id
_entity.type
_entity.pdbx_description
1 polymer ?
#
loop_
_entity_poly.entity_id
_entity_poly.type
_entity_poly.pdbx_seq_one_letter_code
_entity_poly.pdbx_strand_id
1 'polypeptide(L)'
;MLSATTLAATVIGLGVVIWRVAVSAERRRQRREANPEEVGRAAQVYLRARTHQLREDLALGAGPTVEDLAAAAYIRRENLGTFGKLLRANRGELLALADTRSLTPERALAWLERVGELARTDPKLDEDRLAFLAAQGEEVTAEVTR
;
A
#
# COMPACT_ATOMS: atom_id res chain seq x y z
N MET A 1 -33.93 -7.38 -24.96
CA MET A 1 -33.40 -6.03 -24.66
C MET A 1 -32.43 -6.16 -23.49
N LEU A 2 -31.13 -6.16 -23.77
CA LEU A 2 -30.05 -6.32 -22.80
C LEU A 2 -29.17 -5.08 -22.89
N SER A 3 -29.31 -4.15 -21.96
CA SER A 3 -28.37 -3.02 -21.79
C SER A 3 -28.31 -2.66 -20.31
N ALA A 4 -27.55 -3.44 -19.55
CA ALA A 4 -27.23 -3.16 -18.15
C ALA A 4 -25.80 -3.59 -17.84
N THR A 5 -24.85 -3.12 -18.64
CA THR A 5 -23.44 -3.27 -18.32
C THR A 5 -22.70 -2.17 -19.05
N THR A 6 -22.10 -1.25 -18.29
CA THR A 6 -20.91 -0.42 -18.59
C THR A 6 -21.12 0.91 -17.89
N LEU A 7 -20.67 0.99 -16.63
CA LEU A 7 -20.20 2.19 -15.92
C LEU A 7 -20.09 1.86 -14.42
N ALA A 8 -19.24 0.90 -14.07
CA ALA A 8 -18.88 0.59 -12.68
C ALA A 8 -17.37 0.36 -12.53
N ALA A 9 -16.56 1.13 -13.26
CA ALA A 9 -15.11 0.92 -13.36
C ALA A 9 -14.29 2.20 -13.15
N THR A 10 -14.73 3.10 -12.25
CA THR A 10 -14.02 4.37 -12.05
C THR A 10 -13.92 4.80 -10.59
N VAL A 11 -13.72 3.86 -9.67
CA VAL A 11 -13.12 4.15 -8.35
C VAL A 11 -12.16 3.02 -7.98
N ILE A 12 -11.21 2.70 -8.87
CA ILE A 12 -10.00 2.01 -8.44
C ILE A 12 -9.15 3.11 -7.80
N GLY A 13 -9.18 3.18 -6.47
CA GLY A 13 -8.41 4.15 -5.69
C GLY A 13 -6.98 4.19 -6.21
N LEU A 14 -6.44 5.39 -6.42
CA LEU A 14 -5.05 5.57 -6.88
C LEU A 14 -4.05 4.78 -6.00
N GLY A 15 -4.36 4.54 -4.71
CA GLY A 15 -3.57 3.67 -3.83
C GLY A 15 -3.37 2.25 -4.38
N VAL A 16 -4.40 1.66 -5.00
CA VAL A 16 -4.33 0.35 -5.67
C VAL A 16 -3.42 0.38 -6.89
N VAL A 17 -3.30 1.51 -7.59
CA VAL A 17 -2.45 1.65 -8.79
C VAL A 17 -0.97 1.77 -8.40
N ILE A 18 -0.65 2.60 -7.40
CA ILE A 18 0.73 2.76 -6.89
C ILE A 18 1.23 1.46 -6.27
N TRP A 19 0.37 0.74 -5.55
CA TRP A 19 0.72 -0.56 -5.00
C TRP A 19 0.70 -1.68 -6.03
N ARG A 20 -0.18 -1.68 -7.03
CA ARG A 20 -0.04 -2.62 -8.16
C ARG A 20 1.31 -2.46 -8.84
N VAL A 21 1.93 -1.28 -8.86
CA VAL A 21 3.31 -1.13 -9.36
C VAL A 21 4.34 -1.67 -8.36
N ALA A 22 4.19 -1.41 -7.05
CA ALA A 22 5.10 -1.88 -6.00
C ALA A 22 5.02 -3.39 -5.73
N VAL A 23 3.83 -3.98 -5.61
CA VAL A 23 3.64 -5.44 -5.44
C VAL A 23 3.61 -6.20 -6.76
N SER A 24 3.37 -5.54 -7.90
CA SER A 24 3.85 -6.16 -9.14
C SER A 24 5.37 -6.25 -9.19
N ALA A 25 6.16 -5.56 -8.36
CA ALA A 25 7.59 -5.87 -8.27
C ALA A 25 7.83 -7.29 -7.72
N GLU A 26 6.99 -7.77 -6.79
CA GLU A 26 7.02 -9.15 -6.29
C GLU A 26 6.47 -10.14 -7.33
N ARG A 27 5.36 -9.82 -8.03
CA ARG A 27 4.88 -10.64 -9.18
C ARG A 27 5.82 -10.63 -10.38
N ARG A 28 6.64 -9.58 -10.54
CA ARG A 28 7.58 -9.40 -11.65
C ARG A 28 8.98 -9.96 -11.37
N ARG A 29 9.17 -10.72 -10.27
CA ARG A 29 10.30 -11.66 -10.20
C ARG A 29 10.32 -12.66 -11.37
N GLN A 30 9.22 -12.80 -12.12
CA GLN A 30 9.16 -13.61 -13.33
C GLN A 30 8.99 -12.85 -14.66
N ARG A 31 8.89 -11.50 -14.72
CA ARG A 31 8.70 -10.83 -16.05
C ARG A 31 9.24 -9.41 -16.31
N ARG A 32 9.83 -8.68 -15.35
CA ARG A 32 10.65 -7.44 -15.52
C ARG A 32 10.65 -6.68 -14.20
N GLU A 33 11.74 -6.68 -13.45
CA GLU A 33 11.90 -5.91 -12.20
C GLU A 33 11.27 -4.52 -12.32
N ALA A 34 10.34 -4.17 -11.42
CA ALA A 34 9.83 -2.81 -11.35
C ALA A 34 10.98 -1.90 -10.93
N ASN A 35 11.30 -0.89 -11.75
CA ASN A 35 12.39 0.03 -11.45
C ASN A 35 12.05 0.82 -10.17
N PRO A 36 12.91 0.79 -9.13
CA PRO A 36 12.69 1.56 -7.89
C PRO A 36 12.36 3.04 -8.14
N GLU A 37 12.90 3.63 -9.21
CA GLU A 37 12.62 5.01 -9.61
C GLU A 37 11.14 5.21 -10.01
N GLU A 38 10.54 4.25 -10.72
CA GLU A 38 9.13 4.30 -11.13
C GLU A 38 8.21 4.19 -9.92
N VAL A 39 8.56 3.32 -8.97
CA VAL A 39 7.81 3.14 -7.71
C VAL A 39 7.89 4.42 -6.87
N GLY A 40 9.09 4.98 -6.69
CA GLY A 40 9.28 6.24 -5.98
C GLY A 40 8.52 7.41 -6.61
N ARG A 41 8.50 7.50 -7.95
CA ARG A 41 7.76 8.55 -8.66
C ARG A 41 6.25 8.39 -8.48
N ALA A 42 5.73 7.17 -8.54
CA ALA A 42 4.31 6.89 -8.29
C ALA A 42 3.94 7.24 -6.83
N ALA A 43 4.77 6.85 -5.87
CA ALA A 43 4.60 7.17 -4.45
C ALA A 43 4.62 8.69 -4.21
N GLN A 44 5.53 9.41 -4.88
CA GLN A 44 5.61 10.87 -4.80
C GLN A 44 4.32 11.52 -5.30
N VAL A 45 3.79 11.07 -6.44
CA VAL A 45 2.51 11.55 -6.98
C VAL A 45 1.36 11.27 -6.01
N TYR A 46 1.32 10.07 -5.41
CA TYR A 46 0.32 9.70 -4.40
C TYR A 46 0.31 10.66 -3.22
N LEU A 47 1.48 10.86 -2.61
CA LEU A 47 1.65 11.65 -1.38
C LEU A 47 1.39 13.13 -1.64
N ARG A 48 1.77 13.66 -2.82
CA ARG A 48 1.42 15.03 -3.24
C ARG A 48 -0.06 15.22 -3.45
N ALA A 49 -0.74 14.25 -4.06
CA ALA A 49 -2.18 14.34 -4.32
C ALA A 49 -3.02 14.28 -3.03
N ARG A 50 -2.49 13.69 -1.94
CA ARG A 50 -3.24 13.40 -0.71
C ARG A 50 -2.66 14.04 0.54
N THR A 51 -1.84 15.09 0.43
CA THR A 51 -1.12 15.63 1.60
C THR A 51 -2.05 16.04 2.76
N HIS A 52 -3.17 16.71 2.47
CA HIS A 52 -4.13 17.10 3.50
C HIS A 52 -4.86 15.90 4.10
N GLN A 53 -5.37 15.01 3.24
CA GLN A 53 -6.07 13.79 3.67
C GLN A 53 -5.17 12.86 4.48
N LEU A 54 -3.92 12.69 4.06
CA LEU A 54 -2.91 11.89 4.76
C LEU A 54 -2.69 12.40 6.19
N ARG A 55 -2.63 13.72 6.38
CA ARG A 55 -2.46 14.31 7.72
C ARG A 55 -3.64 14.03 8.62
N GLU A 56 -4.85 14.15 8.09
CA GLU A 56 -6.09 13.89 8.81
C GLU A 56 -6.23 12.40 9.15
N ASP A 57 -6.07 11.53 8.14
CA ASP A 57 -6.21 10.09 8.29
C ASP A 57 -5.16 9.50 9.24
N LEU A 58 -3.91 9.98 9.19
CA LEU A 58 -2.88 9.60 10.16
C LEU A 58 -3.16 10.15 11.56
N ALA A 59 -3.74 11.34 11.68
CA ALA A 59 -4.12 11.90 12.98
C ALA A 59 -5.27 11.11 13.61
N LEU A 60 -6.23 10.66 12.80
CA LEU A 60 -7.34 9.82 13.23
C LEU A 60 -6.89 8.38 13.47
N GLY A 61 -5.91 7.88 12.69
CA GLY A 61 -5.56 6.48 12.62
C GLY A 61 -6.63 5.67 11.87
N ALA A 62 -7.40 6.32 11.02
CA ALA A 62 -8.49 5.73 10.24
C ALA A 62 -8.79 6.65 9.05
N GLY A 63 -9.40 6.11 8.01
CA GLY A 63 -9.79 6.86 6.82
C GLY A 63 -9.29 6.22 5.53
N PRO A 64 -9.65 6.79 4.37
CA PRO A 64 -9.39 6.20 3.06
C PRO A 64 -7.90 5.94 2.80
N THR A 65 -7.01 6.80 3.30
CA THR A 65 -5.56 6.62 3.15
C THR A 65 -5.06 5.45 3.99
N VAL A 66 -5.57 5.28 5.21
CA VAL A 66 -5.21 4.14 6.07
C VAL A 66 -5.72 2.83 5.49
N GLU A 67 -6.92 2.84 4.91
CA GLU A 67 -7.49 1.69 4.21
C GLU A 67 -6.71 1.34 2.94
N ASP A 68 -6.34 2.33 2.12
CA ASP A 68 -5.48 2.15 0.95
C ASP A 68 -4.13 1.51 1.35
N LEU A 69 -3.53 1.98 2.45
CA LEU A 69 -2.26 1.45 2.96
C LEU A 69 -2.40 0.06 3.55
N ALA A 70 -3.51 -0.24 4.21
CA ALA A 70 -3.78 -1.57 4.75
C ALA A 70 -4.02 -2.58 3.62
N ALA A 71 -4.79 -2.18 2.60
CA ALA A 71 -5.01 -2.97 1.40
C ALA A 71 -3.70 -3.22 0.64
N ALA A 72 -2.84 -2.20 0.57
CA ALA A 72 -1.48 -2.34 0.07
C ALA A 72 -0.69 -3.38 0.90
N ALA A 73 -0.62 -3.21 2.21
CA ALA A 73 0.11 -4.14 3.08
C ALA A 73 -0.55 -5.53 3.26
N TYR A 74 -1.64 -5.83 2.55
CA TYR A 74 -2.43 -7.07 2.70
C TYR A 74 -2.92 -7.32 4.13
N ILE A 75 -3.13 -6.25 4.88
CA ILE A 75 -3.64 -6.31 6.24
C ILE A 75 -5.14 -6.62 6.17
N ARG A 76 -5.57 -7.62 6.95
CA ARG A 76 -6.98 -8.00 7.02
C ARG A 76 -7.78 -6.85 7.61
N ARG A 77 -9.04 -6.72 7.18
CA ARG A 77 -9.95 -5.67 7.68
C ARG A 77 -10.11 -5.71 9.20
N GLU A 78 -10.01 -6.90 9.80
CA GLU A 78 -10.05 -7.14 11.23
C GLU A 78 -8.90 -6.43 11.98
N ASN A 79 -7.74 -6.31 11.34
CA ASN A 79 -6.54 -5.70 11.91
C ASN A 79 -6.34 -4.24 11.48
N LEU A 80 -7.27 -3.66 10.71
CA LEU A 80 -7.24 -2.26 10.29
C LEU A 80 -7.13 -1.30 11.49
N GLY A 81 -7.85 -1.58 12.57
CA GLY A 81 -7.80 -0.77 13.78
C GLY A 81 -6.43 -0.79 14.47
N THR A 82 -5.73 -1.92 14.42
CA THR A 82 -4.36 -2.08 14.95
C THR A 82 -3.37 -1.30 14.09
N PHE A 83 -3.45 -1.50 12.77
CA PHE A 83 -2.62 -0.78 11.81
C PHE A 83 -2.80 0.74 11.88
N GLY A 84 -4.05 1.20 11.96
CA GLY A 84 -4.39 2.60 12.11
C GLY A 84 -3.82 3.24 13.39
N LYS A 85 -3.88 2.54 14.53
CA LYS A 85 -3.25 2.98 15.79
C LYS A 85 -1.73 3.08 15.65
N LEU A 86 -1.11 2.13 14.98
CA LEU A 86 0.33 2.10 14.74
C LEU A 86 0.77 3.29 13.87
N LEU A 87 0.05 3.56 12.77
CA LEU A 87 0.31 4.72 11.92
C LEU A 87 0.13 6.03 12.68
N ARG A 88 -0.90 6.13 13.52
CA ARG A 88 -1.15 7.30 14.38
C ARG A 88 -0.04 7.52 15.40
N ALA A 89 0.46 6.46 16.02
CA ALA A 89 1.57 6.53 16.96
C ALA A 89 2.86 7.06 16.29
N ASN A 90 3.08 6.69 15.03
CA ASN A 90 4.26 7.10 14.24
C ASN A 90 3.99 8.29 13.31
N ARG A 91 2.86 9.00 13.49
CA ARG A 91 2.42 10.09 12.58
C ARG A 91 3.48 11.16 12.35
N GLY A 92 4.26 11.51 13.39
CA GLY A 92 5.24 12.59 13.31
C GLY A 92 6.36 12.24 12.34
N GLU A 93 6.85 11.01 12.41
CA GLU A 93 7.87 10.48 11.51
C GLU A 93 7.34 10.35 10.08
N LEU A 94 6.16 9.75 9.92
CA LEU A 94 5.54 9.57 8.61
C LEU A 94 5.24 10.90 7.92
N LEU A 95 4.80 11.92 8.66
CA LEU A 95 4.56 13.26 8.10
C LEU A 95 5.84 14.02 7.78
N ALA A 96 6.93 13.79 8.52
CA ALA A 96 8.23 14.38 8.19
C ALA A 96 8.79 13.82 6.88
N LEU A 97 8.63 12.51 6.64
CA LEU A 97 9.02 11.86 5.39
C LEU A 97 8.12 12.28 4.21
N ALA A 98 6.83 12.49 4.45
CA ALA A 98 5.85 12.94 3.44
C ALA A 98 5.75 14.48 3.27
N ASP A 99 6.69 15.27 3.81
CA ASP A 99 6.67 16.72 3.67
C ASP A 99 6.81 17.15 2.21
N THR A 100 5.76 17.75 1.66
CA THR A 100 5.66 18.14 0.25
C THR A 100 6.74 19.11 -0.21
N ARG A 101 7.29 19.92 0.70
CA ARG A 101 8.37 20.87 0.38
C ARG A 101 9.69 20.19 0.06
N SER A 102 9.90 18.99 0.61
CA SER A 102 11.10 18.18 0.40
C SER A 102 10.82 16.84 -0.28
N LEU A 103 9.58 16.57 -0.70
CA LEU A 103 9.16 15.27 -1.19
C LEU A 103 9.77 14.94 -2.57
N THR A 104 10.77 14.08 -2.57
CA THR A 104 11.40 13.47 -3.75
C THR A 104 10.91 12.02 -3.95
N PRO A 105 11.13 11.40 -5.13
CA PRO A 105 10.82 9.99 -5.35
C PRO A 105 11.45 9.05 -4.32
N GLU A 106 12.70 9.31 -3.93
CA GLU A 106 13.45 8.50 -2.97
C GLU A 106 12.85 8.61 -1.58
N ARG A 107 12.44 9.81 -1.16
CA ARG A 107 11.76 10.02 0.11
C ARG A 107 10.37 9.39 0.13
N ALA A 108 9.66 9.41 -1.00
CA ALA A 108 8.38 8.75 -1.13
C ALA A 108 8.51 7.22 -1.07
N LEU A 109 9.58 6.67 -1.64
CA LEU A 109 9.91 5.25 -1.50
C LEU A 109 10.27 4.91 -0.04
N ALA A 110 11.15 5.69 0.59
CA ALA A 110 11.52 5.52 2.00
C ALA A 110 10.30 5.62 2.93
N TRP A 111 9.32 6.47 2.58
CA TRP A 111 8.05 6.53 3.30
C TRP A 111 7.26 5.22 3.21
N LEU A 112 7.15 4.62 2.01
CA LEU A 112 6.49 3.31 1.83
C LEU A 112 7.22 2.19 2.57
N GLU A 113 8.55 2.15 2.47
CA GLU A 113 9.39 1.20 3.19
C GLU A 113 9.16 1.32 4.70
N ARG A 114 9.10 2.55 5.22
CA ARG A 114 8.87 2.79 6.63
C ARG A 114 7.51 2.32 7.10
N VAL A 115 6.45 2.54 6.32
CA VAL A 115 5.11 1.98 6.62
C VAL A 115 5.15 0.44 6.68
N GLY A 116 5.86 -0.19 5.74
CA GLY A 116 6.04 -1.64 5.72
C GLY A 116 6.90 -2.18 6.87
N GLU A 117 7.92 -1.45 7.30
CA GLU A 117 8.70 -1.75 8.52
C GLU A 117 7.83 -1.66 9.77
N LEU A 118 7.05 -0.58 9.90
CA LEU A 118 6.14 -0.41 11.03
C LEU A 118 5.17 -1.58 11.10
N ALA A 119 4.51 -1.93 9.99
CA ALA A 119 3.59 -3.08 9.97
C ALA A 119 4.24 -4.38 10.47
N ARG A 120 5.53 -4.62 10.21
CA ARG A 120 6.28 -5.79 10.68
C ARG A 120 6.58 -5.77 12.18
N THR A 121 6.49 -4.62 12.85
CA THR A 121 6.73 -4.53 14.30
C THR A 121 5.57 -5.08 15.12
N ASP A 122 4.36 -5.19 14.54
CA ASP A 122 3.21 -5.78 15.21
C ASP A 122 3.03 -7.25 14.77
N PRO A 123 3.06 -8.22 15.69
CA PRO A 123 2.95 -9.64 15.35
C PRO A 123 1.69 -10.00 14.55
N LYS A 124 0.54 -9.35 14.84
CA LYS A 124 -0.72 -9.66 14.14
C LYS A 124 -0.73 -9.16 12.70
N LEU A 125 -0.06 -8.04 12.45
CA LEU A 125 0.06 -7.47 11.11
C LEU A 125 1.10 -8.23 10.29
N ASP A 126 2.17 -8.71 10.92
CA ASP A 126 3.14 -9.57 10.24
C ASP A 126 2.55 -10.95 9.90
N GLU A 127 1.68 -11.51 10.77
CA GLU A 127 0.90 -12.71 10.47
C GLU A 127 0.01 -12.54 9.23
N ASP A 128 -0.68 -11.39 9.08
CA ASP A 128 -1.50 -11.11 7.90
C ASP A 128 -0.67 -11.14 6.60
N ARG A 129 0.51 -10.51 6.65
CA ARG A 129 1.46 -10.50 5.54
C ARG A 129 1.95 -11.91 5.22
N LEU A 130 2.32 -12.69 6.22
CA LEU A 130 2.80 -14.07 6.06
C LEU A 130 1.70 -14.99 5.50
N ALA A 131 0.46 -14.84 5.97
CA ALA A 131 -0.69 -15.58 5.47
C ALA A 131 -0.95 -15.26 3.99
N PHE A 132 -0.84 -13.99 3.59
CA PHE A 132 -0.92 -13.62 2.18
C PHE A 132 0.21 -14.24 1.34
N LEU A 133 1.45 -14.19 1.80
CA LEU A 133 2.60 -14.79 1.10
C LEU A 133 2.46 -16.31 0.95
N ALA A 134 1.98 -16.99 2.00
CA ALA A 134 1.73 -18.43 1.96
C ALA A 134 0.65 -18.79 0.93
N ALA A 135 -0.46 -18.03 0.88
CA ALA A 135 -1.51 -18.22 -0.11
C ALA A 135 -1.02 -18.01 -1.56
N GLN A 136 -0.13 -17.04 -1.79
CA GLN A 136 0.49 -16.85 -3.11
C GLN A 136 1.47 -17.99 -3.46
N GLY A 137 2.17 -18.55 -2.46
CA GLY A 137 3.04 -19.71 -2.66
C GLY A 137 2.28 -20.95 -3.13
N GLU A 138 1.10 -21.20 -2.57
CA GLU A 138 0.22 -22.31 -2.96
C GLU A 138 -0.40 -22.12 -4.36
N GLU A 139 -0.85 -20.90 -4.70
CA GLU A 139 -1.39 -20.60 -6.03
C GLU A 139 -0.35 -20.78 -7.15
N VAL A 140 0.91 -20.39 -6.93
CA VAL A 140 1.99 -20.57 -7.93
C VAL A 140 2.32 -22.04 -8.16
N THR A 141 2.30 -22.88 -7.12
CA THR A 141 2.48 -24.33 -7.30
C THR A 141 1.32 -25.01 -8.03
N ALA A 142 0.10 -24.52 -7.86
CA ALA A 142 -1.08 -25.07 -8.55
C ALA A 142 -1.11 -24.73 -10.05
N GLU A 143 -0.59 -23.56 -10.44
CA GLU A 143 -0.56 -23.12 -11.85
C GLU A 143 0.56 -23.79 -12.68
N VAL A 144 1.66 -24.22 -12.05
CA VAL A 144 2.80 -24.88 -12.74
C VAL A 144 2.53 -26.36 -13.07
N THR A 145 1.49 -26.96 -12.49
CA THR A 145 1.17 -28.39 -12.65
C THR A 145 0.06 -28.66 -13.68
N ARG A 146 -0.27 -27.70 -14.55
CA ARG A 146 -1.39 -27.80 -15.51
C ARG A 146 -0.99 -27.65 -16.96
#